data_AF-A0A3C2BXX2-F1
#
_entry.id   AF-A0A3C2BXX2-F1
#
_cell.length_a   1.000
_cell.length_b   1.000
_cell.length_c   1.000
_cell.angle_alpha   90.00
_cell.angle_beta   90.00
_cell.angle_gamma   90.00
#
_symmetry.space_group_name_H-M   'P 1'
#
loop_
_entity.id
_entity.type
_entity.pdbx_description
1 polymer ?
#
loop_
_entity_poly.entity_id
_entity_poly.type
_entity_poly.pdbx_seq_one_letter_code
_entity_poly.pdbx_strand_id
1 'polypeptide(L)'
;MLNKRLAIALTVSALVAGTTACGAPAQTAPSPAPPAAAPASATPAGAAGWALDPAAGGARIKAAGLDILNAEGTADHYHAHLDVFVDGKPVTVPAEIGFSFSAGGQPNGISALHTHDTTGIVHIEAPTAGLKYTL
;
A
#
# COMPACT_ATOMS: atom_id res chain seq x y z
N MET A 1 -18.77 -38.83 -54.10
CA MET A 1 -17.77 -39.64 -54.82
C MET A 1 -16.39 -39.08 -54.43
N LEU A 2 -15.79 -39.50 -53.33
CA LEU A 2 -14.90 -40.65 -53.10
C LEU A 2 -13.52 -40.59 -53.81
N ASN A 3 -12.56 -39.98 -53.10
CA ASN A 3 -11.25 -40.50 -52.67
C ASN A 3 -9.97 -40.50 -53.55
N LYS A 4 -8.87 -40.28 -52.79
CA LYS A 4 -7.46 -40.77 -52.91
C LYS A 4 -6.55 -39.87 -53.79
N ARG A 5 -5.34 -39.46 -53.39
CA ARG A 5 -4.26 -40.18 -52.68
C ARG A 5 -3.30 -39.26 -51.89
N LEU A 6 -2.71 -39.86 -50.86
CA LEU A 6 -1.65 -39.41 -49.95
C LEU A 6 -0.31 -39.17 -50.68
N ALA A 7 0.47 -38.18 -50.24
CA ALA A 7 1.92 -38.17 -50.40
C ALA A 7 2.57 -37.44 -49.21
N ILE A 8 3.23 -38.23 -48.37
CA ILE A 8 4.14 -37.79 -47.30
C ILE A 8 5.48 -37.49 -47.96
N ALA A 9 6.02 -36.30 -47.77
CA ALA A 9 7.40 -35.98 -48.10
C ALA A 9 8.15 -35.63 -46.80
N LEU A 10 8.93 -36.59 -46.31
CA LEU A 10 10.01 -36.35 -45.36
C LEU A 10 11.11 -35.57 -46.09
N THR A 11 11.50 -34.41 -45.57
CA THR A 11 12.79 -33.80 -45.88
C THR A 11 13.61 -33.67 -44.61
N VAL A 12 14.74 -34.37 -44.62
CA VAL A 12 15.75 -34.45 -43.57
C VAL A 12 16.77 -33.33 -43.76
N SER A 13 17.14 -32.71 -42.63
CA SER A 13 18.39 -32.01 -42.32
C SER A 13 18.74 -30.67 -43.00
N ALA A 14 18.88 -29.64 -42.16
CA ALA A 14 20.16 -28.94 -42.01
C ALA A 14 20.25 -28.33 -40.59
N LEU A 15 21.09 -28.93 -39.75
CA LEU A 15 21.49 -28.40 -38.46
C LEU A 15 22.46 -27.23 -38.70
N VAL A 16 22.00 -25.99 -38.50
CA VAL A 16 22.88 -24.82 -38.45
C VAL A 16 23.03 -24.43 -36.99
N ALA A 17 24.16 -24.82 -36.39
CA ALA A 17 24.59 -24.30 -35.10
C ALA A 17 25.12 -22.87 -35.30
N GLY A 18 24.21 -21.89 -35.23
CA GLY A 18 24.56 -20.48 -35.11
C GLY A 18 24.65 -20.12 -33.64
N THR A 19 25.86 -19.97 -33.10
CA THR A 19 26.06 -19.36 -31.78
C THR A 19 25.94 -17.84 -31.91
N THR A 20 24.71 -17.32 -31.86
CA THR A 20 24.49 -15.89 -31.58
C THR A 20 24.75 -15.66 -30.11
N ALA A 21 25.92 -15.12 -29.78
CA ALA A 21 26.20 -14.55 -28.46
C ALA A 21 25.33 -13.29 -28.29
N CYS A 22 24.12 -13.46 -27.78
CA CYS A 22 23.33 -12.35 -27.26
C CYS A 22 24.04 -11.85 -26.00
N GLY A 23 24.66 -10.67 -26.08
CA GLY A 23 25.14 -9.95 -24.91
C GLY A 23 23.97 -9.74 -23.94
N ALA A 24 24.14 -10.17 -22.70
CA ALA A 24 23.17 -9.91 -21.65
C ALA A 24 22.98 -8.39 -21.48
N PRO A 25 21.75 -7.90 -21.25
CA PRO A 25 21.57 -6.50 -20.90
C PRO A 25 22.35 -6.23 -19.60
N ALA A 26 23.14 -5.16 -19.61
CA ALA A 26 23.83 -4.69 -18.42
C ALA A 26 22.77 -4.38 -17.34
N GLN A 27 22.77 -5.15 -16.25
CA GLN A 27 21.94 -4.89 -15.10
C GLN A 27 22.35 -3.53 -14.52
N THR A 28 21.48 -2.53 -14.66
CA THR A 28 21.67 -1.26 -14.00
C THR A 28 21.56 -1.52 -12.50
N ALA A 29 22.64 -1.28 -11.75
CA ALA A 29 22.61 -1.41 -10.31
C ALA A 29 21.50 -0.50 -9.74
N PRO A 30 20.69 -0.97 -8.77
CA PRO A 30 19.73 -0.10 -8.11
C PRO A 30 20.46 1.09 -7.49
N SER A 31 19.97 2.30 -7.75
CA SER A 31 20.46 3.49 -7.06
C SER A 31 20.32 3.28 -5.55
N PRO A 32 21.34 3.61 -4.75
CA PRO A 32 21.20 3.56 -3.30
C PRO A 32 20.04 4.47 -2.90
N ALA A 33 19.08 3.93 -2.15
CA ALA A 33 18.03 4.73 -1.54
C ALA A 33 18.69 5.83 -0.70
N PRO A 34 18.15 7.06 -0.68
CA PRO A 34 18.62 8.10 0.23
C PRO A 34 18.65 7.52 1.64
N PRO A 35 19.66 7.83 2.47
CA PRO A 35 19.65 7.43 3.86
C PRO A 35 18.35 7.98 4.48
N ALA A 36 17.53 7.09 5.02
CA ALA A 36 16.38 7.48 5.82
C ALA A 36 16.91 8.41 6.91
N ALA A 37 16.48 9.68 6.90
CA ALA A 37 16.86 10.62 7.93
C ALA A 37 16.49 10.00 9.28
N ALA A 38 17.45 9.88 10.19
CA ALA A 38 17.16 9.46 11.56
C ALA A 38 16.05 10.39 12.09
N PRO A 39 14.96 9.85 12.66
CA PRO A 39 13.87 10.70 13.09
C PRO A 39 14.42 11.68 14.12
N ALA A 40 14.22 12.97 13.89
CA ALA A 40 14.23 13.93 14.99
C ALA A 40 13.32 13.34 16.08
N SER A 41 13.76 13.37 17.35
CA SER A 41 12.94 12.85 18.45
C SER A 41 11.61 13.58 18.48
N ALA A 42 10.59 13.00 17.85
CA ALA A 42 9.28 13.59 17.73
C ALA A 42 8.61 13.57 19.09
N THR A 43 7.86 14.63 19.38
CA THR A 43 7.06 14.68 20.61
C THR A 43 5.97 13.61 20.50
N PRO A 44 5.75 12.77 21.53
CA PRO A 44 4.63 11.82 21.50
C PRO A 44 3.30 12.55 21.33
N ALA A 45 2.37 12.01 20.52
CA ALA A 45 1.09 12.65 20.21
C ALA A 45 0.30 13.10 21.45
N GLY A 46 0.29 12.27 22.50
CA GLY A 46 -0.39 12.61 23.76
C GLY A 46 0.21 13.80 24.50
N ALA A 47 1.54 13.96 24.45
CA ALA A 47 2.19 15.14 25.03
C ALA A 47 1.91 16.42 24.21
N ALA A 48 1.54 16.27 22.93
CA ALA A 48 1.16 17.36 22.04
C ALA A 48 -0.37 17.61 21.98
N GLY A 49 -1.16 16.96 22.84
CA GLY A 49 -2.60 17.22 22.97
C GLY A 49 -3.48 16.60 21.89
N TRP A 50 -2.98 15.69 21.06
CA TRP A 50 -3.78 15.00 20.04
C TRP A 50 -3.63 13.47 20.08
N ALA A 51 -3.51 12.92 21.29
CA ALA A 51 -3.54 11.47 21.50
C ALA A 51 -4.74 10.80 20.82
N LEU A 52 -4.54 9.54 20.41
CA LEU A 52 -5.61 8.67 19.96
C LEU A 52 -6.63 8.48 21.10
N ASP A 53 -7.91 8.50 20.72
CA ASP A 53 -9.04 8.19 21.60
C ASP A 53 -9.77 6.97 21.03
N PRO A 54 -9.36 5.74 21.42
CA PRO A 54 -9.90 4.50 20.85
C PRO A 54 -11.41 4.37 21.06
N ALA A 55 -11.93 4.84 22.20
CA ALA A 55 -13.35 4.78 22.53
C ALA A 55 -14.21 5.62 21.57
N ALA A 56 -13.67 6.73 21.06
CA ALA A 56 -14.35 7.57 20.08
C ALA A 56 -14.07 7.19 18.62
N GLY A 57 -13.19 6.21 18.35
CA GLY A 57 -12.71 5.90 16.99
C GLY A 57 -13.82 5.72 15.97
N GLY A 58 -14.78 4.82 16.24
CA GLY A 58 -15.92 4.59 15.35
C GLY A 58 -16.83 5.81 15.14
N ALA A 59 -16.99 6.66 16.17
CA ALA A 59 -17.75 7.90 16.04
C ALA A 59 -17.01 8.95 15.20
N ARG A 60 -15.68 9.06 15.36
CA ARG A 60 -14.84 9.99 14.58
C ARG A 60 -14.74 9.58 13.11
N ILE A 61 -14.65 8.28 12.81
CA ILE A 61 -14.74 7.75 11.43
C ILE A 61 -16.02 8.23 10.75
N LYS A 62 -17.17 8.04 11.41
CA LYS A 62 -18.46 8.49 10.87
C LYS A 62 -18.57 10.00 10.77
N ALA A 63 -18.05 10.75 11.73
CA ALA A 63 -18.01 12.21 11.70
C ALA A 63 -17.16 12.74 10.54
N ALA A 64 -16.14 12.01 10.12
CA ALA A 64 -15.34 12.28 8.93
C ALA A 64 -16.03 11.88 7.62
N GLY A 65 -17.27 11.36 7.65
CA GLY A 65 -18.00 10.91 6.47
C GLY A 65 -17.46 9.61 5.87
N LEU A 66 -16.73 8.82 6.65
CA LEU A 66 -16.16 7.54 6.23
C LEU A 66 -16.96 6.36 6.78
N ASP A 67 -16.99 5.27 6.02
CA ASP A 67 -17.55 4.00 6.46
C ASP A 67 -16.56 3.23 7.36
N ILE A 68 -17.12 2.42 8.26
CA ILE A 68 -16.35 1.42 9.01
C ILE A 68 -16.42 0.11 8.23
N LEU A 69 -15.28 -0.32 7.71
CA LEU A 69 -15.08 -1.56 7.00
C LEU A 69 -14.64 -2.67 7.96
N ASN A 70 -14.86 -3.92 7.57
CA ASN A 70 -14.40 -5.10 8.31
C ASN A 70 -13.00 -5.57 7.90
N ALA A 71 -12.44 -4.99 6.83
CA ALA A 71 -11.12 -5.27 6.31
C ALA A 71 -10.63 -4.10 5.44
N GLU A 72 -9.34 -4.12 5.13
CA GLU A 72 -8.67 -3.24 4.18
C GLU A 72 -9.31 -3.29 2.78
N GLY A 73 -9.35 -2.13 2.14
CA GLY A 73 -9.77 -2.00 0.75
C GLY A 73 -8.65 -2.37 -0.21
N THR A 74 -8.97 -3.09 -1.29
CA THR A 74 -7.96 -3.54 -2.27
C THR A 74 -8.26 -3.10 -3.70
N ALA A 75 -9.39 -2.40 -3.93
CA ALA A 75 -9.76 -1.95 -5.26
C ALA A 75 -8.88 -0.80 -5.74
N ASP A 76 -8.63 0.16 -4.86
CA ASP A 76 -7.59 1.18 -5.01
C ASP A 76 -6.84 1.30 -3.67
N HIS A 77 -5.51 1.24 -3.71
CA HIS A 77 -4.67 1.24 -2.52
C HIS A 77 -3.43 2.09 -2.79
N TYR A 78 -3.26 3.16 -2.02
CA TYR A 78 -2.10 4.04 -2.10
C TYR A 78 -1.75 4.61 -0.73
N HIS A 79 -0.54 5.12 -0.62
CA HIS A 79 0.01 5.66 0.62
C HIS A 79 0.35 7.13 0.48
N ALA A 80 0.09 7.89 1.53
CA ALA A 80 0.58 9.24 1.72
C ALA A 80 1.38 9.32 3.03
N HIS A 81 2.35 10.21 3.10
CA HIS A 81 3.05 10.49 4.36
C HIS A 81 2.45 11.73 5.02
N LEU A 82 2.18 11.64 6.32
CA LEU A 82 1.72 12.74 7.16
C LEU A 82 2.80 13.11 8.17
N ASP A 83 3.28 14.35 8.08
CA ASP A 83 4.12 14.98 9.09
C ASP A 83 3.29 16.00 9.87
N VAL A 84 3.34 15.92 11.20
CA VAL A 84 2.64 16.85 12.09
C VAL A 84 3.65 17.67 12.86
N PHE A 85 3.41 18.99 12.91
CA PHE A 85 4.22 19.93 13.68
C PHE A 85 3.34 20.75 14.62
N VAL A 86 3.74 20.85 15.88
CA VAL A 86 3.15 21.75 16.87
C VAL A 86 4.24 22.73 17.30
N ASP A 87 3.98 24.02 17.15
CA ASP A 87 4.94 25.10 17.41
C ASP A 87 6.31 24.88 16.72
N GLY A 88 6.27 24.38 15.48
CA GLY A 88 7.45 24.10 14.66
C GLY A 88 8.23 22.84 15.09
N LYS A 89 7.76 22.08 16.08
CA LYS A 89 8.39 20.84 16.53
C LYS A 89 7.65 19.62 15.97
N PRO A 90 8.37 18.60 15.48
CA PRO A 90 7.73 17.39 14.96
C PRO A 90 7.00 16.65 16.09
N VAL A 91 5.84 16.11 15.75
CA VAL A 91 4.98 15.33 16.62
C VAL A 91 4.69 13.99 15.97
N THR A 92 4.80 12.91 16.74
CA THR A 92 4.53 11.56 16.26
C THR A 92 3.07 11.44 15.84
N VAL A 93 2.82 10.92 14.64
CA VAL A 93 1.50 10.47 14.22
C VAL A 93 1.18 9.15 14.93
N PRO A 94 0.07 9.04 15.68
CA PRO A 94 -0.35 7.78 16.27
C PRO A 94 -0.54 6.67 15.24
N ALA A 95 -0.23 5.45 15.67
CA ALA A 95 -0.78 4.24 15.09
C ALA A 95 -2.31 4.23 15.27
N GLU A 96 -2.99 3.40 14.48
CA GLU A 96 -4.41 3.05 14.64
C GLU A 96 -5.39 4.23 14.51
N ILE A 97 -4.99 5.32 13.86
CA ILE A 97 -5.96 6.34 13.41
C ILE A 97 -6.86 5.70 12.37
N GLY A 98 -8.16 5.95 12.43
CA GLY A 98 -9.12 5.35 11.51
C GLY A 98 -9.57 3.94 11.90
N PHE A 99 -9.25 3.48 13.11
CA PHE A 99 -9.76 2.21 13.63
C PHE A 99 -10.98 2.43 14.54
N SER A 100 -11.89 1.46 14.54
CA SER A 100 -12.90 1.32 15.59
C SER A 100 -12.52 0.16 16.53
N PHE A 101 -12.90 0.29 17.80
CA PHE A 101 -12.54 -0.66 18.84
C PHE A 101 -13.79 -1.18 19.54
N SER A 102 -13.73 -2.45 19.94
CA SER A 102 -14.71 -3.06 20.83
C SER A 102 -14.57 -2.53 22.26
N ALA A 103 -15.56 -2.79 23.12
CA ALA A 103 -15.48 -2.46 24.54
C ALA A 103 -14.28 -3.13 25.26
N GLY A 104 -13.78 -4.25 24.72
CA GLY A 104 -12.57 -4.93 25.21
C GLY A 104 -11.25 -4.34 24.67
N GLY A 105 -11.30 -3.21 23.97
CA GLY A 105 -10.12 -2.53 23.42
C GLY A 105 -9.51 -3.20 22.19
N GLN A 106 -10.13 -4.24 21.63
CA GLN A 106 -9.66 -4.88 20.40
C GLN A 106 -10.20 -4.13 19.17
N PRO A 107 -9.37 -3.88 18.15
CA PRO A 107 -9.83 -3.40 16.85
C PRO A 107 -10.96 -4.29 16.31
N ASN A 108 -12.02 -3.67 15.80
CA ASN A 108 -13.16 -4.37 15.22
C ASN A 108 -13.67 -3.75 13.91
N GLY A 109 -12.94 -2.78 13.37
CA GLY A 109 -13.22 -2.13 12.10
C GLY A 109 -12.18 -1.08 11.75
N ILE A 110 -12.18 -0.67 10.48
CA ILE A 110 -11.18 0.24 9.91
C ILE A 110 -11.83 1.15 8.86
N SER A 111 -11.42 2.41 8.75
CA SER A 111 -11.84 3.29 7.67
C SER A 111 -10.91 3.17 6.47
N ALA A 112 -11.42 3.58 5.30
CA ALA A 112 -10.62 3.63 4.08
C ALA A 112 -9.38 4.54 4.21
N LEU A 113 -9.36 5.48 5.18
CA LEU A 113 -8.20 6.27 5.57
C LEU A 113 -7.75 5.83 6.96
N HIS A 114 -6.53 5.33 7.12
CA HIS A 114 -6.03 4.88 8.43
C HIS A 114 -4.50 4.87 8.53
N THR A 115 -3.96 4.69 9.75
CA THR A 115 -2.53 4.45 10.00
C THR A 115 -2.35 3.11 10.71
N HIS A 116 -1.37 2.29 10.29
CA HIS A 116 -1.05 1.04 10.99
C HIS A 116 -0.07 1.22 12.14
N ASP A 117 0.85 2.18 12.02
CA ASP A 117 1.92 2.40 12.98
C ASP A 117 2.27 3.89 13.13
N THR A 118 3.37 4.16 13.83
CA THR A 118 3.83 5.52 14.13
C THR A 118 4.75 6.12 13.06
N THR A 119 4.85 5.52 11.87
CA THR A 119 5.70 6.04 10.78
C THR A 119 5.11 7.29 10.12
N GLY A 120 3.82 7.57 10.33
CA GLY A 120 3.12 8.65 9.63
C GLY A 120 2.59 8.26 8.25
N ILE A 121 2.69 7.00 7.85
CA ILE A 121 2.06 6.50 6.63
C ILE A 121 0.54 6.42 6.81
N VAL A 122 -0.18 7.21 6.03
CA VAL A 122 -1.63 7.13 5.85
C VAL A 122 -1.92 6.20 4.69
N HIS A 123 -2.66 5.15 5.00
CA HIS A 123 -3.23 4.21 4.05
C HIS A 123 -4.53 4.79 3.48
N ILE A 124 -4.66 4.76 2.16
CA ILE A 124 -5.89 5.11 1.45
C ILE A 124 -6.31 3.89 0.64
N GLU A 125 -7.31 3.19 1.14
CA GLU A 125 -7.65 1.83 0.75
C GLU A 125 -9.14 1.72 0.47
N ALA A 126 -9.52 1.94 -0.78
CA ALA A 126 -10.91 1.91 -1.20
C ALA A 126 -11.38 0.45 -1.40
N PRO A 127 -12.52 0.04 -0.81
CA PRO A 127 -13.12 -1.27 -1.10
C PRO A 127 -13.80 -1.30 -2.47
N THR A 128 -13.98 -0.15 -3.12
CA THR A 128 -14.58 -0.02 -4.45
C THR A 128 -13.79 1.01 -5.26
N ALA A 129 -13.51 0.69 -6.52
CA ALA A 129 -12.68 1.54 -7.37
C ALA A 129 -13.33 2.91 -7.62
N GLY A 130 -12.51 3.96 -7.66
CA GLY A 130 -12.93 5.32 -8.00
C GLY A 130 -13.60 6.10 -6.86
N LEU A 131 -13.67 5.54 -5.65
CA LEU A 131 -14.05 6.32 -4.47
C LEU A 131 -13.02 7.41 -4.18
N LYS A 132 -13.51 8.58 -3.76
CA LYS A 132 -12.67 9.73 -3.42
C LYS A 132 -12.92 10.10 -1.97
N TYR A 133 -11.83 10.31 -1.25
CA TYR A 133 -11.84 10.74 0.14
C TYR A 133 -11.17 12.11 0.25
N THR A 134 -11.70 12.95 1.12
CA THR A 134 -11.14 14.27 1.42
C THR A 134 -10.76 14.32 2.88
N LEU A 135 -9.58 14.87 3.17
CA LEU A 135 -9.10 15.15 4.53
C LEU A 135 -9.70 16.46 5.07
#